data_AF-A0A914CXN8-F1
#
_entry.id   AF-A0A914CXN8-F1
#
_cell.length_a   1.000
_cell.length_b   1.000
_cell.length_c   1.000
_cell.angle_alpha   90.00
_cell.angle_beta   90.00
_cell.angle_gamma   90.00
#
_symmetry.space_group_name_H-M   'P 1'
#
loop_
_entity.id
_entity.type
_entity.pdbx_description
1 polymer ?
#
loop_
_entity_poly.entity_id
_entity_poly.type
_entity_poly.pdbx_seq_one_letter_code
_entity_poly.pdbx_strand_id
1 'polypeptide(L)'
;MKEIAELHCQVERHRQSAVWQKIFPNCSEIGIKKKKMGLRNLFSASSKFVKHAQRGIFLTTVIYTEDKVLCTVDDLLPTLLVDENTSNISADDMNWLLKLSLCWDQVAYLQDTVGGTWSNNSQLRVKILDAVASMHNALGVKDIGRIHHVPLCHSSGTVFLVSVHFVSENQAVQGLAMRWMRISKLMRKKSSSPSFDFLSKEIVNVLNFFESAQIPLERGLYLGYMRLQSGLNTIKVTVPDNLPSVLPFVSVRPNPHVSREEWEWLRIVEKDSSTRPNSAQYTFHMQMSRALNTLLHDLELDNDLIQSHRLYRFQVLQLHSDVSFILVLPKAEEVCLVNAGLSTTVDESVEHCKGCTSIPIPVFDMINLSTYQPDFIATYCRLSIFLEHFTMLINYEKRQCLLEDDRRVYAEQLDRLTDFQQRLDEVWRNARWISNIASIARDKQSDCGISLSRILMPPMTSPLNDDCADVGYHSDQ
;
A
#
# COMPACT_ATOMS: atom_id res chain seq x y z
N MET A 1 11.02 -5.97 -12.34
CA MET A 1 10.19 -7.13 -12.76
C MET A 1 10.99 -8.40 -13.10
N LYS A 2 12.06 -8.36 -13.90
CA LYS A 2 12.82 -9.59 -14.23
C LYS A 2 13.47 -10.25 -13.01
N GLU A 3 14.12 -9.47 -12.15
CA GLU A 3 14.82 -9.97 -10.95
C GLU A 3 13.89 -10.70 -9.98
N ILE A 4 12.69 -10.18 -9.72
CA ILE A 4 11.74 -10.82 -8.80
C ILE A 4 11.18 -12.14 -9.37
N ALA A 5 10.93 -12.19 -10.67
CA ALA A 5 10.45 -13.40 -11.34
C ALA A 5 11.53 -14.50 -11.33
N GLU A 6 12.80 -14.12 -11.53
CA GLU A 6 13.93 -15.04 -11.42
C GLU A 6 14.07 -15.56 -9.98
N LEU A 7 14.03 -14.69 -8.99
CA LEU A 7 14.09 -15.07 -7.58
C LEU A 7 12.95 -16.03 -7.22
N HIS A 8 11.72 -15.74 -7.67
CA HIS A 8 10.58 -16.62 -7.49
C HIS A 8 10.83 -18.01 -8.07
N CYS A 9 11.33 -18.11 -9.30
CA CYS A 9 11.65 -19.39 -9.92
C CYS A 9 12.72 -20.17 -9.13
N GLN A 10 13.73 -19.49 -8.60
CA GLN A 10 14.77 -20.12 -7.79
C GLN A 10 14.23 -20.63 -6.44
N VAL A 11 13.33 -19.88 -5.80
CA VAL A 11 12.67 -20.31 -4.55
C VAL A 11 11.77 -21.51 -4.80
N GLU A 12 10.98 -21.53 -5.88
CA GLU A 12 10.16 -22.69 -6.22
C GLU A 12 10.99 -23.95 -6.53
N ARG A 13 12.12 -23.81 -7.26
CA ARG A 13 13.05 -24.93 -7.46
C ARG A 13 13.63 -25.44 -6.13
N HIS A 14 13.97 -24.54 -5.21
CA HIS A 14 14.46 -24.92 -3.90
C HIS A 14 13.41 -25.67 -3.09
N ARG A 15 12.16 -25.18 -3.10
CA ARG A 15 11.00 -25.82 -2.47
C ARG A 15 10.73 -27.22 -3.04
N GLN A 16 10.99 -27.44 -4.33
CA GLN A 16 10.85 -28.75 -4.97
C GLN A 16 12.05 -29.69 -4.76
N SER A 17 13.12 -29.24 -4.12
CA SER A 17 14.31 -30.07 -3.90
C SER A 17 14.02 -31.25 -2.96
N ALA A 18 14.72 -32.37 -3.16
CA ALA A 18 14.56 -33.57 -2.34
C ALA A 18 14.85 -33.31 -0.86
N VAL A 19 15.82 -32.44 -0.56
CA VAL A 19 16.17 -32.05 0.82
C VAL A 19 14.99 -31.30 1.46
N TRP A 20 14.45 -30.30 0.77
CA TRP A 20 13.30 -29.54 1.26
C TRP A 20 12.08 -30.43 1.50
N GLN A 21 11.76 -31.30 0.54
CA GLN A 21 10.62 -32.23 0.64
C GLN A 21 10.81 -33.28 1.75
N LYS A 22 12.05 -33.65 2.08
CA LYS A 22 12.33 -34.53 3.22
C LYS A 22 12.08 -33.83 4.56
N ILE A 23 12.43 -32.56 4.67
CA ILE A 23 12.22 -31.75 5.89
C ILE A 23 10.74 -31.40 6.05
N PHE A 24 10.07 -31.06 4.95
CA PHE A 24 8.66 -30.66 4.91
C PHE A 24 7.83 -31.56 3.98
N PRO A 25 7.53 -32.80 4.38
CA PRO A 25 6.85 -33.78 3.50
C PRO A 25 5.39 -33.42 3.19
N ASN A 26 4.72 -32.68 4.08
CA ASN A 26 3.34 -32.23 3.88
C ASN A 26 3.23 -31.01 2.94
N CYS A 27 4.35 -30.49 2.45
CA CYS A 27 4.44 -29.27 1.64
C CYS A 27 4.49 -29.52 0.12
N SER A 28 4.32 -30.76 -0.34
CA SER A 28 4.23 -31.05 -1.77
C SER A 28 2.86 -30.64 -2.34
N GLU A 29 2.82 -29.94 -3.48
CA GLU A 29 1.57 -29.63 -4.20
C GLU A 29 0.76 -30.89 -4.56
N ILE A 30 1.46 -32.03 -4.67
CA ILE A 30 0.91 -33.36 -4.95
C ILE A 30 0.13 -33.91 -3.75
N GLY A 31 0.42 -33.41 -2.54
CA GLY A 31 -0.13 -33.85 -1.26
C GLY A 31 -1.27 -33.00 -0.70
N ILE A 32 -1.77 -31.98 -1.42
CA ILE A 32 -3.07 -31.39 -1.08
C ILE A 32 -4.12 -32.45 -1.39
N LYS A 33 -4.32 -33.38 -0.45
CA LYS A 33 -5.52 -34.21 -0.40
C LYS A 33 -6.65 -33.21 -0.58
N LYS A 34 -7.35 -33.28 -1.71
CA LYS A 34 -8.65 -32.65 -1.89
C LYS A 34 -9.50 -33.18 -0.74
N LYS A 35 -9.46 -32.53 0.42
CA LYS A 35 -10.43 -32.72 1.48
C LYS A 35 -11.72 -32.27 0.81
N LYS A 36 -12.44 -33.23 0.23
CA LYS A 36 -13.83 -33.04 -0.17
C LYS A 36 -14.47 -32.40 1.04
N MET A 37 -14.89 -31.15 0.92
CA MET A 37 -15.71 -30.49 1.94
C MET A 37 -16.92 -31.40 2.13
N GLY A 38 -16.90 -32.22 3.18
CA GLY A 38 -18.02 -33.06 3.52
C GLY A 38 -19.20 -32.14 3.81
N LEU A 39 -20.41 -32.52 3.38
CA LEU A 39 -21.65 -31.80 3.64
C LEU A 39 -21.78 -31.38 5.12
N ARG A 40 -21.19 -32.14 6.06
CA ARG A 40 -21.14 -31.82 7.50
C ARG A 40 -20.41 -30.51 7.84
N ASN A 41 -19.39 -30.11 7.09
CA ASN A 41 -18.66 -28.86 7.37
C ASN A 41 -19.43 -27.61 6.95
N LEU A 42 -20.39 -27.74 6.02
CA LEU A 42 -21.27 -26.64 5.62
C LEU A 42 -22.29 -26.30 6.72
N PHE A 43 -22.71 -27.28 7.53
CA PHE A 43 -23.65 -27.08 8.63
C PHE A 43 -22.98 -26.61 9.95
N SER A 44 -21.65 -26.72 10.06
CA SER A 44 -20.89 -26.26 11.24
C SER A 44 -20.43 -24.79 11.13
N ALA A 45 -20.55 -24.16 9.96
CA ALA A 45 -19.98 -22.84 9.71
C ALA A 45 -20.70 -21.69 10.46
N SER A 46 -22.03 -21.76 10.60
CA SER A 46 -22.83 -20.72 11.27
C SER A 46 -22.55 -20.62 12.78
N SER A 47 -22.15 -21.72 13.42
CA SER A 47 -21.93 -21.77 14.87
C SER A 47 -20.59 -21.18 15.30
N LYS A 48 -19.71 -20.79 14.36
CA LYS A 48 -18.39 -20.23 14.68
C LYS A 48 -18.34 -18.70 14.69
N PHE A 49 -19.29 -18.03 14.04
CA PHE A 49 -19.30 -16.58 13.99
C PHE A 49 -19.72 -15.98 15.32
N VAL A 50 -18.94 -15.02 15.78
CA VAL A 50 -19.13 -14.36 17.06
C VAL A 50 -20.32 -13.39 16.95
N LYS A 51 -21.28 -13.51 17.88
CA LYS A 51 -22.42 -12.58 17.98
C LYS A 51 -22.20 -11.42 18.95
N HIS A 52 -21.21 -11.55 19.83
CA HIS A 52 -20.87 -10.56 20.85
C HIS A 52 -19.35 -10.46 20.99
N ALA A 53 -18.79 -9.27 20.76
CA ALA A 53 -17.37 -8.99 20.98
C ALA A 53 -17.21 -8.08 22.20
N GLN A 54 -16.43 -8.51 23.19
CA GLN A 54 -16.18 -7.73 24.42
C GLN A 54 -14.72 -7.29 24.51
N ARG A 55 -13.79 -8.24 24.40
CA ARG A 55 -12.33 -8.01 24.46
C ARG A 55 -11.63 -9.02 23.55
N GLY A 56 -10.52 -8.60 22.95
CA GLY A 56 -9.73 -9.46 22.07
C GLY A 56 -9.55 -8.90 20.67
N ILE A 57 -8.81 -9.63 19.85
CA ILE A 57 -8.65 -9.41 18.41
C ILE A 57 -9.64 -10.30 17.66
N PHE A 58 -10.35 -9.71 16.70
CA PHE A 58 -11.34 -10.36 15.88
C PHE A 58 -11.04 -10.12 14.40
N LEU A 59 -11.20 -11.15 13.56
CA LEU A 59 -11.14 -11.05 12.11
C LEU A 59 -12.55 -10.91 11.58
N THR A 60 -12.85 -9.78 10.94
CA THR A 60 -14.12 -9.49 10.28
C THR A 60 -13.90 -9.47 8.76
N THR A 61 -14.77 -10.14 8.02
CA THR A 61 -14.71 -10.16 6.55
C THR A 61 -15.94 -9.48 5.96
N VAL A 62 -15.70 -8.45 5.15
CA VAL A 62 -16.70 -7.68 4.40
C VAL A 62 -16.63 -8.09 2.94
N ILE A 63 -17.53 -9.00 2.54
CA ILE A 63 -17.74 -9.32 1.11
C ILE A 63 -18.92 -8.50 0.65
N TYR A 64 -18.73 -7.67 -0.38
CA TYR A 64 -19.76 -6.74 -0.84
C TYR A 64 -19.87 -6.68 -2.37
N THR A 65 -21.05 -6.31 -2.85
CA THR A 65 -21.34 -5.89 -4.23
C THR A 65 -21.69 -4.39 -4.20
N GLU A 66 -22.21 -3.82 -5.28
CA GLU A 66 -22.55 -2.38 -5.35
C GLU A 66 -23.40 -1.87 -4.16
N ASP A 67 -24.51 -2.54 -3.80
CA ASP A 67 -25.42 -2.07 -2.74
C ASP A 67 -25.61 -3.07 -1.57
N LYS A 68 -25.05 -4.27 -1.68
CA LYS A 68 -25.25 -5.37 -0.72
C LYS A 68 -23.94 -5.83 -0.10
N VAL A 69 -24.06 -6.30 1.13
CA VAL A 69 -22.99 -6.95 1.90
C VAL A 69 -23.44 -8.33 2.35
N LEU A 70 -22.52 -9.27 2.33
CA LEU A 70 -22.74 -10.64 2.80
C LEU A 70 -22.68 -10.64 4.33
N CYS A 71 -23.80 -11.03 4.95
CA CYS A 71 -23.92 -11.13 6.39
C CYS A 71 -24.34 -12.53 6.81
N THR A 72 -24.16 -12.85 8.08
CA THR A 72 -24.71 -14.05 8.70
C THR A 72 -26.24 -13.98 8.74
N VAL A 73 -26.90 -15.12 9.01
CA VAL A 73 -28.37 -15.17 9.24
C VAL A 73 -28.85 -14.23 10.34
N ASP A 74 -27.98 -13.83 11.27
CA ASP A 74 -28.26 -12.88 12.35
C ASP A 74 -28.10 -11.40 11.93
N ASP A 75 -27.86 -11.11 10.64
CA ASP A 75 -27.43 -9.80 10.09
C ASP A 75 -26.18 -9.21 10.73
N LEU A 76 -25.21 -10.05 11.08
CA LEU A 76 -23.89 -9.57 11.50
C LEU A 76 -22.90 -9.81 10.36
N LEU A 77 -21.86 -9.00 10.30
CA LEU A 77 -20.72 -9.34 9.45
C LEU A 77 -20.10 -10.67 9.92
N PRO A 78 -19.60 -11.50 8.99
CA PRO A 78 -18.80 -12.66 9.34
C PRO A 78 -17.58 -12.26 10.17
N THR A 79 -17.61 -12.59 11.47
CA THR A 79 -16.56 -12.23 12.42
C THR A 79 -16.13 -13.45 13.24
N LEU A 80 -14.83 -13.71 13.29
CA LEU A 80 -14.21 -14.78 14.08
C LEU A 80 -13.27 -14.20 15.13
N LEU A 81 -13.22 -14.83 16.29
CA LEU A 81 -12.24 -14.55 17.32
C LEU A 81 -10.85 -15.05 16.88
N VAL A 82 -9.84 -14.19 17.02
CA VAL A 82 -8.42 -14.54 16.80
C VAL A 82 -7.75 -14.80 18.14
N ASP A 83 -7.84 -13.85 19.06
CA ASP A 83 -7.20 -13.96 20.38
C ASP A 83 -7.96 -13.14 21.43
N GLU A 84 -8.35 -13.76 22.54
CA GLU A 84 -9.05 -13.08 23.64
C GLU A 84 -8.08 -12.34 24.57
N ASN A 85 -6.81 -12.78 24.61
CA ASN A 85 -5.84 -12.34 25.61
C ASN A 85 -5.09 -11.06 25.22
N THR A 86 -5.17 -10.66 23.96
CA THR A 86 -4.47 -9.50 23.39
C THR A 86 -5.48 -8.47 22.90
N SER A 87 -5.17 -7.19 23.07
CA SER A 87 -6.03 -6.07 22.64
C SER A 87 -5.26 -5.03 21.83
N ASN A 88 -4.12 -5.44 21.28
CA ASN A 88 -3.29 -4.65 20.39
C ASN A 88 -2.60 -5.56 19.39
N ILE A 89 -2.25 -5.00 18.24
CA ILE A 89 -1.48 -5.67 17.20
C ILE A 89 -0.28 -4.79 16.88
N SER A 90 0.90 -5.41 16.74
CA SER A 90 2.11 -4.66 16.43
C SER A 90 2.08 -4.15 14.99
N ALA A 91 2.84 -3.09 14.69
CA ALA A 91 2.97 -2.60 13.32
C ALA A 91 3.59 -3.66 12.39
N ASP A 92 4.48 -4.49 12.92
CA ASP A 92 5.11 -5.59 12.21
C ASP A 92 4.09 -6.69 11.83
N ASP A 93 3.25 -7.11 12.78
CA ASP A 93 2.19 -8.08 12.53
C ASP A 93 1.12 -7.54 11.57
N MET A 94 0.79 -6.24 11.64
CA MET A 94 -0.10 -5.60 10.67
C MET A 94 0.51 -5.58 9.26
N ASN A 95 1.80 -5.24 9.11
CA ASN A 95 2.48 -5.26 7.81
C ASN A 95 2.56 -6.69 7.25
N TRP A 96 2.83 -7.68 8.10
CA TRP A 96 2.79 -9.09 7.73
C TRP A 96 1.38 -9.50 7.25
N LEU A 97 0.34 -9.09 7.96
CA LEU A 97 -1.05 -9.39 7.59
C LEU A 97 -1.47 -8.70 6.29
N LEU A 98 -1.02 -7.47 6.04
CA LEU A 98 -1.23 -6.77 4.77
C LEU A 98 -0.59 -7.53 3.60
N LYS A 99 0.63 -8.04 3.76
CA LYS A 99 1.30 -8.90 2.76
C LYS A 99 0.53 -10.21 2.57
N LEU A 100 0.12 -10.87 3.65
CA LEU A 100 -0.66 -12.11 3.59
C LEU A 100 -1.97 -11.93 2.80
N SER A 101 -2.57 -10.73 2.89
CA SER A 101 -3.79 -10.40 2.15
C SER A 101 -3.66 -10.38 0.62
N LEU A 102 -2.42 -10.45 0.11
CA LEU A 102 -2.10 -10.60 -1.32
C LEU A 102 -1.82 -12.06 -1.74
N CYS A 103 -1.81 -13.00 -0.79
CA CYS A 103 -1.44 -14.40 -1.04
C CYS A 103 -2.20 -15.40 -0.15
N TRP A 104 -3.52 -15.23 -0.02
CA TRP A 104 -4.38 -16.16 0.74
C TRP A 104 -4.26 -17.63 0.30
N ASP A 105 -3.86 -17.87 -0.95
CA ASP A 105 -3.56 -19.20 -1.48
C ASP A 105 -2.50 -19.96 -0.68
N GLN A 106 -1.63 -19.26 0.06
CA GLN A 106 -0.61 -19.88 0.90
C GLN A 106 -1.11 -20.32 2.28
N VAL A 107 -2.27 -19.86 2.76
CA VAL A 107 -2.70 -20.07 4.16
C VAL A 107 -2.75 -21.56 4.53
N ALA A 108 -3.36 -22.39 3.68
CA ALA A 108 -3.45 -23.83 3.92
C ALA A 108 -2.06 -24.48 4.06
N TYR A 109 -1.13 -24.04 3.20
CA TYR A 109 0.25 -24.52 3.20
C TYR A 109 1.02 -24.10 4.45
N LEU A 110 0.84 -22.86 4.90
CA LEU A 110 1.50 -22.35 6.11
C LEU A 110 0.98 -23.08 7.35
N GLN A 111 -0.33 -23.31 7.47
CA GLN A 111 -0.91 -24.02 8.61
C GLN A 111 -0.45 -25.47 8.75
N ASP A 112 -0.36 -26.21 7.65
CA ASP A 112 0.03 -27.63 7.67
C ASP A 112 1.47 -27.85 8.19
N THR A 113 2.27 -26.77 8.27
CA THR A 113 3.65 -26.79 8.81
C THR A 113 3.75 -26.38 10.28
N VAL A 114 2.69 -25.83 10.88
CA VAL A 114 2.69 -25.36 12.27
C VAL A 114 2.40 -26.54 13.19
N GLY A 115 3.46 -27.25 13.61
CA GLY A 115 3.42 -28.28 14.66
C GLY A 115 3.28 -27.68 16.07
N GLY A 116 2.13 -27.09 16.40
CA GLY A 116 1.62 -26.90 17.77
C GLY A 116 2.38 -26.04 18.80
N THR A 117 3.67 -25.68 18.64
CA THR A 117 4.40 -24.97 19.73
C THR A 117 5.34 -23.89 19.21
N TRP A 118 4.88 -22.63 19.24
CA TRP A 118 5.64 -21.46 18.76
C TRP A 118 5.75 -20.37 19.85
N SER A 119 6.70 -19.45 19.71
CA SER A 119 6.91 -18.30 20.61
C SER A 119 5.71 -17.32 20.63
N ASN A 120 5.60 -16.44 21.63
CA ASN A 120 4.41 -15.58 21.81
C ASN A 120 4.08 -14.67 20.60
N ASN A 121 5.08 -14.07 19.91
CA ASN A 121 4.81 -13.24 18.72
C ASN A 121 4.31 -14.08 17.54
N SER A 122 4.87 -15.28 17.37
CA SER A 122 4.38 -16.25 16.39
C SER A 122 3.02 -16.85 16.74
N GLN A 123 2.62 -16.87 18.02
CA GLN A 123 1.32 -17.39 18.41
C GLN A 123 0.18 -16.55 17.84
N LEU A 124 0.32 -15.22 17.79
CA LEU A 124 -0.71 -14.38 17.18
C LEU A 124 -0.86 -14.67 15.69
N ARG A 125 0.25 -14.73 14.93
CA ARG A 125 0.21 -15.01 13.49
C ARG A 125 -0.35 -16.39 13.18
N VAL A 126 -0.04 -17.41 13.99
CA VAL A 126 -0.66 -18.74 13.90
C VAL A 126 -2.17 -18.67 14.16
N LYS A 127 -2.61 -17.98 15.22
CA LYS A 127 -4.05 -17.76 15.49
C LYS A 127 -4.74 -17.02 14.35
N ILE A 128 -4.06 -16.06 13.72
CA ILE A 128 -4.58 -15.35 12.54
C ILE A 128 -4.73 -16.34 11.36
N LEU A 129 -3.73 -17.18 11.07
CA LEU A 129 -3.83 -18.22 10.04
C LEU A 129 -5.00 -19.17 10.30
N ASP A 130 -5.22 -19.57 11.56
CA ASP A 130 -6.34 -20.40 11.99
C ASP A 130 -7.70 -19.73 11.81
N ALA A 131 -7.79 -18.44 12.14
CA ALA A 131 -8.98 -17.64 11.91
C ALA A 131 -9.27 -17.47 10.41
N VAL A 132 -8.25 -17.18 9.59
CA VAL A 132 -8.39 -17.03 8.13
C VAL A 132 -8.82 -18.35 7.49
N ALA A 133 -8.21 -19.48 7.85
CA ALA A 133 -8.62 -20.77 7.32
C ALA A 133 -10.03 -21.17 7.77
N SER A 134 -10.39 -20.85 9.01
CA SER A 134 -11.76 -21.03 9.50
C SER A 134 -12.74 -20.16 8.71
N MET A 135 -12.36 -18.92 8.37
CA MET A 135 -13.13 -18.01 7.53
C MET A 135 -13.30 -18.57 6.10
N HIS A 136 -12.22 -19.04 5.47
CA HIS A 136 -12.26 -19.69 4.15
C HIS A 136 -13.25 -20.86 4.12
N ASN A 137 -13.19 -21.73 5.12
CA ASN A 137 -14.09 -22.88 5.23
C ASN A 137 -15.54 -22.45 5.48
N ALA A 138 -15.76 -21.42 6.31
CA ALA A 138 -17.10 -20.99 6.69
C ALA A 138 -17.82 -20.22 5.57
N LEU A 139 -17.09 -19.40 4.82
CA LEU A 139 -17.61 -18.64 3.68
C LEU A 139 -17.58 -19.44 2.37
N GLY A 140 -16.79 -20.52 2.30
CA GLY A 140 -16.59 -21.29 1.08
C GLY A 140 -15.76 -20.55 0.02
N VAL A 141 -14.92 -19.60 0.44
CA VAL A 141 -14.06 -18.79 -0.43
C VAL A 141 -12.59 -19.06 -0.13
N LYS A 142 -11.74 -18.90 -1.14
CA LYS A 142 -10.28 -18.97 -0.97
C LYS A 142 -9.63 -17.61 -0.77
N ASP A 143 -10.38 -16.55 -1.00
CA ASP A 143 -9.94 -15.16 -0.93
C ASP A 143 -10.99 -14.36 -0.15
N ILE A 144 -10.57 -13.79 0.98
CA ILE A 144 -11.40 -12.93 1.86
C ILE A 144 -11.14 -11.44 1.63
N GLY A 145 -10.39 -11.09 0.58
CA GLY A 145 -10.11 -9.73 0.14
C GLY A 145 -8.87 -9.11 0.74
N ARG A 146 -8.77 -7.78 0.70
CA ARG A 146 -7.62 -7.03 1.23
C ARG A 146 -7.86 -6.63 2.68
N ILE A 147 -6.80 -6.65 3.48
CA ILE A 147 -6.89 -6.19 4.87
C ILE A 147 -6.86 -4.66 4.91
N HIS A 148 -7.78 -4.06 5.66
CA HIS A 148 -7.75 -2.64 5.95
C HIS A 148 -6.56 -2.33 6.87
N HIS A 149 -5.77 -1.33 6.49
CA HIS A 149 -4.46 -1.08 7.09
C HIS A 149 -4.53 -0.58 8.55
N VAL A 150 -5.66 -0.01 8.97
CA VAL A 150 -5.88 0.42 10.36
C VAL A 150 -6.75 -0.60 11.08
N PRO A 151 -6.29 -1.20 12.19
CA PRO A 151 -7.16 -2.02 13.01
C PRO A 151 -8.23 -1.14 13.68
N LEU A 152 -9.50 -1.55 13.65
CA LEU A 152 -10.58 -0.78 14.27
C LEU A 152 -10.66 -1.09 15.77
N CYS A 153 -10.24 -0.14 16.60
CA CYS A 153 -10.19 -0.30 18.05
C CYS A 153 -11.42 0.31 18.73
N HIS A 154 -12.19 -0.51 19.45
CA HIS A 154 -13.30 -0.05 20.29
C HIS A 154 -12.83 0.15 21.75
N SER A 155 -13.48 1.07 22.47
CA SER A 155 -13.13 1.46 23.86
C SER A 155 -13.16 0.31 24.88
N SER A 156 -13.81 -0.81 24.56
CA SER A 156 -13.84 -2.01 25.40
C SER A 156 -12.57 -2.88 25.32
N GLY A 157 -11.57 -2.49 24.52
CA GLY A 157 -10.40 -3.32 24.23
C GLY A 157 -10.67 -4.41 23.19
N THR A 158 -11.70 -4.22 22.35
CA THR A 158 -11.96 -5.03 21.16
C THR A 158 -11.23 -4.42 19.97
N VAL A 159 -10.53 -5.25 19.21
CA VAL A 159 -9.84 -4.87 17.97
C VAL A 159 -10.40 -5.67 16.81
N PHE A 160 -10.89 -5.01 15.77
CA PHE A 160 -11.30 -5.66 14.53
C PHE A 160 -10.25 -5.49 13.45
N LEU A 161 -9.75 -6.62 12.94
CA LEU A 161 -9.00 -6.74 11.69
C LEU A 161 -10.03 -6.95 10.58
N VAL A 162 -10.17 -5.97 9.69
CA VAL A 162 -11.21 -6.00 8.66
C VAL A 162 -10.62 -6.38 7.31
N SER A 163 -11.12 -7.43 6.69
CA SER A 163 -10.85 -7.76 5.28
C SER A 163 -12.00 -7.31 4.40
N VAL A 164 -11.70 -6.81 3.20
CA VAL A 164 -12.68 -6.27 2.25
C VAL A 164 -12.51 -6.91 0.89
N HIS A 165 -13.58 -7.50 0.36
CA HIS A 165 -13.60 -8.16 -0.93
C HIS A 165 -14.80 -7.69 -1.75
N PHE A 166 -14.54 -6.98 -2.84
CA PHE A 166 -15.56 -6.68 -3.84
C PHE A 166 -15.80 -7.89 -4.75
N VAL A 167 -17.06 -8.28 -4.91
CA VAL A 167 -17.46 -9.41 -5.76
C VAL A 167 -18.52 -8.93 -6.74
N SER A 168 -18.34 -9.20 -8.04
CA SER A 168 -19.37 -8.91 -9.04
C SER A 168 -20.59 -9.80 -8.80
N GLU A 169 -21.81 -9.31 -9.10
CA GLU A 169 -23.05 -10.07 -8.81
C GLU A 169 -23.07 -11.49 -9.40
N ASN A 170 -22.40 -11.71 -10.54
CA ASN A 170 -22.27 -13.01 -11.20
C ASN A 170 -21.41 -14.04 -10.43
N GLN A 171 -20.61 -13.60 -9.46
CA GLN A 171 -19.70 -14.41 -8.65
C GLN A 171 -20.16 -14.50 -7.19
N ALA A 172 -21.37 -14.03 -6.88
CA ALA A 172 -21.90 -13.97 -5.52
C ALA A 172 -21.96 -15.36 -4.88
N VAL A 173 -21.04 -15.63 -3.95
CA VAL A 173 -21.00 -16.87 -3.17
C VAL A 173 -22.11 -16.81 -2.12
N GLN A 174 -23.00 -17.80 -2.11
CA GLN A 174 -24.02 -17.93 -1.07
C GLN A 174 -23.86 -19.25 -0.32
N GLY A 175 -23.16 -19.20 0.81
CA GLY A 175 -23.20 -20.28 1.79
C GLY A 175 -24.57 -20.38 2.45
N LEU A 176 -24.95 -21.57 2.91
CA LEU A 176 -26.27 -21.83 3.53
C LEU A 176 -26.56 -20.96 4.78
N ALA A 177 -25.51 -20.48 5.44
CA ALA A 177 -25.59 -19.64 6.64
C ALA A 177 -25.44 -18.13 6.37
N MET A 178 -25.29 -17.74 5.10
CA MET A 178 -25.04 -16.36 4.70
C MET A 178 -26.22 -15.81 3.92
N ARG A 179 -26.42 -14.50 4.03
CA ARG A 179 -27.42 -13.76 3.29
C ARG A 179 -26.88 -12.41 2.84
N TRP A 180 -27.24 -12.03 1.62
CA TRP A 180 -27.00 -10.68 1.13
C TRP A 180 -28.02 -9.72 1.74
N MET A 181 -27.53 -8.60 2.26
CA MET A 181 -28.38 -7.53 2.78
C MET A 181 -27.86 -6.18 2.31
N ARG A 182 -28.76 -5.20 2.14
CA ARG A 182 -28.35 -3.84 1.79
C ARG A 182 -27.43 -3.26 2.86
N ILE A 183 -26.37 -2.58 2.44
CA ILE A 183 -25.43 -1.90 3.36
C ILE A 183 -26.20 -0.93 4.26
N SER A 184 -27.14 -0.16 3.70
CA SER A 184 -28.00 0.77 4.46
C SER A 184 -28.87 0.10 5.54
N LYS A 185 -29.16 -1.21 5.43
CA LYS A 185 -29.86 -1.97 6.48
C LYS A 185 -28.90 -2.34 7.61
N LEU A 186 -27.65 -2.70 7.29
CA LEU A 186 -26.62 -3.00 8.28
C LEU A 186 -26.33 -1.76 9.14
N MET A 187 -26.12 -0.60 8.51
CA MET A 187 -25.81 0.67 9.20
C MET A 187 -26.88 1.13 10.19
N ARG A 188 -28.15 0.81 9.92
CA ARG A 188 -29.29 1.22 10.76
C ARG A 188 -29.59 0.22 11.89
N LYS A 189 -29.06 -1.00 11.81
CA LYS A 189 -29.34 -2.03 12.80
C LYS A 189 -28.55 -1.75 14.07
N LYS A 190 -29.24 -1.71 15.21
CA LYS A 190 -28.59 -1.76 16.52
C LYS A 190 -28.31 -3.22 16.86
N SER A 191 -27.05 -3.54 17.01
CA SER A 191 -26.55 -4.82 17.52
C SER A 191 -26.72 -4.89 19.04
N SER A 192 -26.81 -6.10 19.56
CA SER A 192 -26.77 -6.36 21.01
C SER A 192 -25.39 -6.12 21.63
N SER A 193 -24.35 -5.93 20.81
CA SER A 193 -22.97 -5.67 21.24
C SER A 193 -22.52 -4.29 20.74
N PRO A 194 -22.15 -3.35 21.65
CA PRO A 194 -21.68 -2.02 21.27
C PRO A 194 -20.48 -2.02 20.31
N SER A 195 -19.60 -3.02 20.42
CA SER A 195 -18.46 -3.20 19.52
C SER A 195 -18.89 -3.45 18.07
N PHE A 196 -20.00 -4.15 17.85
CA PHE A 196 -20.55 -4.38 16.50
C PHE A 196 -21.30 -3.15 15.97
N ASP A 197 -21.90 -2.33 16.84
CA ASP A 197 -22.45 -1.02 16.44
C ASP A 197 -21.34 -0.08 15.98
N PHE A 198 -20.21 -0.06 16.70
CA PHE A 198 -19.02 0.67 16.30
C PHE A 198 -18.47 0.17 14.96
N LEU A 199 -18.26 -1.14 14.83
CA LEU A 199 -17.81 -1.76 13.58
C LEU A 199 -18.73 -1.37 12.42
N SER A 200 -20.05 -1.46 12.61
CA SER A 200 -21.03 -1.14 11.56
C SER A 200 -20.88 0.31 11.09
N LYS A 201 -20.67 1.27 11.99
CA LYS A 201 -20.46 2.68 11.64
C LYS A 201 -19.20 2.91 10.81
N GLU A 202 -18.12 2.19 11.10
CA GLU A 202 -16.84 2.36 10.41
C GLU A 202 -16.76 1.67 9.04
N ILE A 203 -17.66 0.72 8.72
CA ILE A 203 -17.62 -0.02 7.44
C ILE A 203 -17.60 0.92 6.24
N VAL A 204 -18.38 2.00 6.26
CA VAL A 204 -18.42 2.93 5.11
C VAL A 204 -17.07 3.59 4.88
N ASN A 205 -16.38 4.01 5.95
CA ASN A 205 -15.03 4.58 5.85
C ASN A 205 -14.04 3.55 5.29
N VAL A 206 -14.13 2.30 5.77
CA VAL A 206 -13.29 1.19 5.32
C VAL A 206 -13.52 0.88 3.83
N LEU A 207 -14.78 0.84 3.38
CA LEU A 207 -15.15 0.60 1.98
C LEU A 207 -14.69 1.75 1.08
N ASN A 208 -14.94 3.00 1.48
CA ASN A 208 -14.51 4.18 0.73
C ASN A 208 -12.99 4.19 0.53
N PHE A 209 -12.23 3.89 1.59
CA PHE A 209 -10.77 3.78 1.50
C PHE A 209 -10.34 2.62 0.58
N PHE A 210 -10.99 1.46 0.68
CA PHE A 210 -10.66 0.31 -0.15
C PHE A 210 -10.90 0.60 -1.64
N GLU A 211 -12.02 1.24 -1.99
CA GLU A 211 -12.36 1.61 -3.36
C GLU A 211 -11.40 2.67 -3.90
N SER A 212 -11.17 3.74 -3.14
CA SER A 212 -10.27 4.83 -3.56
C SER A 212 -8.84 4.36 -3.75
N ALA A 213 -8.36 3.43 -2.92
CA ALA A 213 -7.02 2.85 -3.00
C ALA A 213 -6.75 2.04 -4.27
N GLN A 214 -7.79 1.66 -5.02
CA GLN A 214 -7.66 0.85 -6.25
C GLN A 214 -7.77 1.66 -7.53
N ILE A 215 -8.10 2.95 -7.44
CA ILE A 215 -8.27 3.80 -8.62
C ILE A 215 -6.88 4.16 -9.17
N PRO A 216 -6.57 3.79 -10.43
CA PRO A 216 -5.36 4.26 -11.08
C PRO A 216 -5.58 5.67 -11.65
N LEU A 217 -4.49 6.41 -11.81
CA LEU A 217 -4.50 7.63 -12.62
C LEU A 217 -4.66 7.31 -14.10
N GLU A 218 -5.30 8.23 -14.81
CA GLU A 218 -5.32 8.21 -16.27
C GLU A 218 -3.90 8.38 -16.85
N ARG A 219 -3.76 8.09 -18.15
CA ARG A 219 -2.50 8.25 -18.84
C ARG A 219 -2.06 9.71 -18.85
N GLY A 220 -0.87 10.01 -18.34
CA GLY A 220 -0.38 11.37 -18.27
C GLY A 220 0.94 11.57 -17.54
N LEU A 221 1.47 12.79 -17.70
CA LEU A 221 2.54 13.35 -16.89
C LEU A 221 1.91 14.21 -15.81
N TYR A 222 2.32 13.99 -14.56
CA TYR A 222 1.78 14.64 -13.38
C TYR A 222 2.89 15.33 -12.59
N LEU A 223 2.53 16.38 -11.85
CA LEU A 223 3.32 16.85 -10.71
C LEU A 223 2.79 16.19 -9.45
N GLY A 224 3.68 15.67 -8.60
CA GLY A 224 3.31 15.11 -7.30
C GLY A 224 4.03 15.81 -6.16
N TYR A 225 3.30 16.24 -5.15
CA TYR A 225 3.84 16.91 -3.97
C TYR A 225 4.19 15.89 -2.88
N MET A 226 5.47 15.77 -2.53
CA MET A 226 5.91 14.83 -1.49
C MET A 226 6.15 15.56 -0.17
N ARG A 227 5.31 15.23 0.82
CA ARG A 227 5.45 15.70 2.21
C ARG A 227 5.37 14.52 3.17
N LEU A 228 6.31 14.48 4.12
CA LEU A 228 6.39 13.43 5.15
C LEU A 228 6.19 14.01 6.55
N GLN A 229 5.67 13.16 7.44
CA GLN A 229 5.49 13.44 8.85
C GLN A 229 6.13 12.32 9.67
N SER A 230 7.11 12.66 10.50
CA SER A 230 7.74 11.75 11.44
C SER A 230 6.94 11.70 12.72
N GLY A 231 6.40 10.52 13.04
CA GLY A 231 5.84 10.19 14.36
C GLY A 231 6.85 9.43 15.23
N LEU A 232 6.42 9.03 16.43
CA LEU A 232 7.27 8.32 17.41
C LEU A 232 7.92 7.06 16.84
N ASN A 233 7.13 6.24 16.13
CA ASN A 233 7.57 4.91 15.66
C ASN A 233 7.37 4.70 14.15
N THR A 234 6.90 5.71 13.41
CA THR A 234 6.59 5.56 11.99
C THR A 234 6.69 6.89 11.26
N ILE A 235 7.12 6.84 10.01
CA ILE A 235 7.07 7.98 9.09
C ILE A 235 5.84 7.79 8.20
N LYS A 236 5.03 8.83 8.12
CA LYS A 236 3.83 8.89 7.29
C LYS A 236 4.07 9.79 6.09
N VAL A 237 3.36 9.51 5.00
CA VAL A 237 3.31 10.31 3.79
C VAL A 237 1.90 10.87 3.62
N THR A 238 1.81 12.12 3.20
CA THR A 238 0.54 12.77 2.88
C THR A 238 0.02 12.29 1.52
N VAL A 239 -1.26 11.94 1.46
CA VAL A 239 -1.98 11.43 0.27
C VAL A 239 -3.38 12.06 0.20
N PRO A 240 -4.00 12.17 -0.99
CA PRO A 240 -5.39 12.59 -1.11
C PRO A 240 -6.36 11.58 -0.47
N ASP A 241 -7.42 12.06 0.17
CA ASP A 241 -8.41 11.20 0.86
C ASP A 241 -9.15 10.26 -0.09
N ASN A 242 -9.38 10.73 -1.31
CA ASN A 242 -10.09 10.01 -2.37
C ASN A 242 -9.16 9.28 -3.34
N LEU A 243 -7.83 9.33 -3.14
CA LEU A 243 -6.87 8.63 -3.99
C LEU A 243 -5.55 8.32 -3.25
N PRO A 244 -5.58 7.45 -2.22
CA PRO A 244 -4.43 7.18 -1.36
C PRO A 244 -3.28 6.41 -2.06
N SER A 245 -3.48 5.98 -3.30
CA SER A 245 -2.49 5.28 -4.13
C SER A 245 -1.42 6.21 -4.71
N VAL A 246 -1.58 7.54 -4.60
CA VAL A 246 -0.64 8.54 -5.11
C VAL A 246 -0.40 9.67 -4.11
N LEU A 247 0.66 10.44 -4.35
CA LEU A 247 0.86 11.72 -3.68
C LEU A 247 -0.17 12.75 -4.17
N PRO A 248 -0.43 13.84 -3.43
CA PRO A 248 -1.19 14.97 -3.93
C PRO A 248 -0.60 15.46 -5.26
N PHE A 249 -1.45 15.65 -6.27
CA PHE A 249 -0.98 15.76 -7.64
C PHE A 249 -1.82 16.70 -8.50
N VAL A 250 -1.26 17.06 -9.66
CA VAL A 250 -1.98 17.75 -10.75
C VAL A 250 -1.50 17.24 -12.11
N SER A 251 -2.40 17.19 -13.10
CA SER A 251 -2.05 16.81 -14.47
C SER A 251 -1.30 17.93 -15.20
N VAL A 252 -0.15 17.60 -15.78
CA VAL A 252 0.62 18.51 -16.64
C VAL A 252 0.17 18.37 -18.10
N ARG A 253 0.08 17.12 -18.57
CA ARG A 253 -0.34 16.78 -19.96
C ARG A 253 -0.68 15.29 -20.10
N PRO A 254 -1.44 14.90 -21.14
CA PRO A 254 -1.76 13.49 -21.41
C PRO A 254 -0.56 12.61 -21.83
N ASN A 255 0.53 13.21 -22.35
CA ASN A 255 1.73 12.44 -22.71
C ASN A 255 2.61 12.21 -21.47
N PRO A 256 2.80 10.95 -21.01
CA PRO A 256 3.57 10.64 -19.81
C PRO A 256 5.09 10.80 -19.99
N HIS A 257 5.58 10.95 -21.22
CA HIS A 257 7.01 11.02 -21.47
C HIS A 257 7.52 12.46 -21.37
N VAL A 258 8.74 12.61 -20.87
CA VAL A 258 9.50 13.86 -20.91
C VAL A 258 10.69 13.62 -21.82
N SER A 259 10.82 14.44 -22.86
CA SER A 259 11.96 14.36 -23.78
C SER A 259 13.24 14.85 -23.11
N ARG A 260 14.39 14.46 -23.68
CA ARG A 260 15.69 14.92 -23.19
C ARG A 260 15.83 16.45 -23.25
N GLU A 261 15.29 17.08 -24.30
CA GLU A 261 15.35 18.53 -24.50
C GLU A 261 14.52 19.30 -23.46
N GLU A 262 13.34 18.77 -23.12
CA GLU A 262 12.46 19.32 -22.07
C GLU A 262 13.08 19.15 -20.68
N TRP A 263 13.69 18.00 -20.40
CA TRP A 263 14.32 17.76 -19.11
C TRP A 263 15.57 18.61 -18.90
N GLU A 264 16.38 18.78 -19.95
CA GLU A 264 17.58 19.63 -19.88
C GLU A 264 17.21 21.11 -19.76
N TRP A 265 16.08 21.54 -20.35
CA TRP A 265 15.57 22.91 -20.20
C TRP A 265 15.37 23.30 -18.74
N LEU A 266 14.81 22.42 -17.90
CA LEU A 266 14.63 22.68 -16.47
C LEU A 266 15.97 22.97 -15.76
N ARG A 267 17.06 22.34 -16.20
CA ARG A 267 18.42 22.58 -15.67
C ARG A 267 19.04 23.88 -16.17
N ILE A 268 18.71 24.29 -17.40
CA ILE A 268 19.18 25.54 -17.97
C ILE A 268 18.49 26.72 -17.28
N VAL A 269 17.17 26.67 -17.08
CA VAL A 269 16.38 27.72 -16.39
C VAL A 269 16.90 28.00 -14.98
N GLU A 270 17.44 27.00 -14.30
CA GLU A 270 18.07 27.15 -13.00
C GLU A 270 19.35 28.00 -13.05
N LYS A 271 20.18 27.79 -14.07
CA LYS A 271 21.53 28.38 -14.18
C LYS A 271 21.56 29.69 -14.96
N ASP A 272 20.79 29.77 -16.03
CA ASP A 272 20.76 30.90 -16.95
C ASP A 272 19.35 31.13 -17.51
N SER A 273 18.65 32.09 -16.92
CA SER A 273 17.32 32.53 -17.35
C SER A 273 17.35 33.34 -18.66
N SER A 274 18.52 33.62 -19.24
CA SER A 274 18.66 34.39 -20.48
C SER A 274 18.67 33.55 -21.76
N THR A 275 18.86 32.23 -21.63
CA THR A 275 18.82 31.31 -22.76
C THR A 275 17.40 31.24 -23.34
N ARG A 276 17.27 31.38 -24.67
CA ARG A 276 15.96 31.31 -25.34
C ARG A 276 15.52 29.85 -25.52
N PRO A 277 14.30 29.46 -25.10
CA PRO A 277 13.80 28.11 -25.30
C PRO A 277 13.48 27.85 -26.77
N ASN A 278 13.64 26.60 -27.21
CA ASN A 278 13.02 26.13 -28.44
C ASN A 278 11.48 25.98 -28.26
N SER A 279 10.75 25.70 -29.34
CA SER A 279 9.28 25.60 -29.29
C SER A 279 8.76 24.52 -28.30
N ALA A 280 9.42 23.36 -28.25
CA ALA A 280 9.06 22.27 -27.35
C ALA A 280 9.31 22.65 -25.88
N GLN A 281 10.49 23.23 -25.60
CA GLN A 281 10.88 23.72 -24.28
C GLN A 281 9.96 24.83 -23.77
N TYR A 282 9.60 25.78 -24.63
CA TYR A 282 8.68 26.86 -24.30
C TYR A 282 7.30 26.30 -23.92
N THR A 283 6.78 25.36 -24.73
CA THR A 283 5.49 24.71 -24.49
C THR A 283 5.50 23.94 -23.18
N PHE A 284 6.55 23.15 -22.93
CA PHE A 284 6.72 22.39 -21.69
C PHE A 284 6.85 23.30 -20.47
N HIS A 285 7.61 24.39 -20.55
CA HIS A 285 7.73 25.38 -19.48
C HIS A 285 6.38 25.98 -19.09
N MET A 286 5.58 26.37 -20.09
CA MET A 286 4.25 26.92 -19.86
C MET A 286 3.31 25.90 -19.23
N GLN A 287 3.36 24.64 -19.65
CA GLN A 287 2.59 23.54 -19.04
C GLN A 287 2.99 23.33 -17.58
N MET A 288 4.30 23.28 -17.30
CA MET A 288 4.84 23.11 -15.95
C MET A 288 4.48 24.28 -15.03
N SER A 289 4.64 25.52 -15.48
CA SER A 289 4.31 26.71 -14.69
C SER A 289 2.82 26.76 -14.33
N ARG A 290 1.94 26.46 -15.29
CA ARG A 290 0.48 26.37 -15.04
C ARG A 290 0.15 25.27 -14.02
N ALA A 291 0.68 24.07 -14.23
CA ALA A 291 0.44 22.95 -13.34
C ALA A 291 0.98 23.24 -11.93
N LEU A 292 2.18 23.81 -11.79
CA LEU A 292 2.72 24.22 -10.49
C LEU A 292 1.80 25.21 -9.77
N ASN A 293 1.33 26.25 -10.46
CA ASN A 293 0.40 27.21 -9.85
C ASN A 293 -0.90 26.54 -9.38
N THR A 294 -1.47 25.63 -10.18
CA THR A 294 -2.66 24.85 -9.79
C THR A 294 -2.38 23.98 -8.57
N LEU A 295 -1.27 23.23 -8.57
CA LEU A 295 -0.90 22.36 -7.44
C LEU A 295 -0.73 23.14 -6.14
N LEU A 296 -0.02 24.27 -6.19
CA LEU A 296 0.25 25.10 -5.02
C LEU A 296 -1.04 25.74 -4.49
N HIS A 297 -1.93 26.15 -5.39
CA HIS A 297 -3.25 26.67 -5.04
C HIS A 297 -4.13 25.60 -4.39
N ASP A 298 -4.20 24.40 -4.97
CA ASP A 298 -5.04 23.30 -4.47
C ASP A 298 -4.55 22.77 -3.11
N LEU A 299 -3.25 22.88 -2.84
CA LEU A 299 -2.66 22.57 -1.54
C LEU A 299 -2.77 23.71 -0.51
N GLU A 300 -3.35 24.85 -0.88
CA GLU A 300 -3.50 26.06 -0.04
C GLU A 300 -2.17 26.51 0.58
N LEU A 301 -1.06 26.41 -0.17
CA LEU A 301 0.27 26.79 0.33
C LEU A 301 0.41 28.31 0.38
N ASP A 302 1.02 28.81 1.46
CA ASP A 302 1.31 30.24 1.61
C ASP A 302 2.22 30.74 0.47
N ASN A 303 1.86 31.87 -0.13
CA ASN A 303 2.60 32.49 -1.22
C ASN A 303 4.05 32.79 -0.82
N ASP A 304 4.29 33.09 0.46
CA ASP A 304 5.63 33.35 0.98
C ASP A 304 6.49 32.07 1.01
N LEU A 305 5.87 30.90 1.10
CA LEU A 305 6.55 29.60 1.12
C LEU A 305 6.76 29.00 -0.28
N ILE A 306 6.06 29.47 -1.31
CA ILE A 306 6.19 28.96 -2.69
C ILE A 306 7.64 29.03 -3.18
N GLN A 307 8.38 30.07 -2.82
CA GLN A 307 9.77 30.25 -3.26
C GLN A 307 10.74 29.25 -2.63
N SER A 308 10.41 28.71 -1.46
CA SER A 308 11.24 27.74 -0.73
C SER A 308 11.07 26.30 -1.24
N HIS A 309 10.03 26.05 -2.05
CA HIS A 309 9.75 24.78 -2.67
C HIS A 309 10.66 24.52 -3.87
N ARG A 310 10.83 23.22 -4.19
CA ARG A 310 11.78 22.76 -5.20
C ARG A 310 11.18 21.66 -6.08
N LEU A 311 11.48 21.69 -7.37
CA LEU A 311 11.22 20.60 -8.29
C LEU A 311 12.36 19.58 -8.22
N TYR A 312 12.07 18.31 -7.94
CA TYR A 312 13.08 17.26 -7.85
C TYR A 312 13.70 16.97 -9.22
N ARG A 313 15.04 17.09 -9.33
CA ARG A 313 15.74 17.12 -10.63
C ARG A 313 16.51 15.86 -11.03
N PHE A 314 16.61 14.86 -10.16
CA PHE A 314 17.43 13.68 -10.44
C PHE A 314 16.74 12.64 -11.31
N GLN A 315 15.42 12.54 -11.25
CA GLN A 315 14.66 11.58 -12.07
C GLN A 315 13.20 12.00 -12.23
N VAL A 316 12.62 11.57 -13.36
CA VAL A 316 11.18 11.46 -13.55
C VAL A 316 10.75 10.10 -13.00
N LEU A 317 9.79 10.09 -12.10
CA LEU A 317 9.26 8.85 -11.53
C LEU A 317 8.25 8.22 -12.49
N GLN A 318 8.49 6.98 -12.89
CA GLN A 318 7.53 6.22 -13.70
C GLN A 318 6.82 5.20 -12.80
N LEU A 319 5.55 5.44 -12.48
CA LEU A 319 4.75 4.51 -11.68
C LEU A 319 4.32 3.31 -12.53
N HIS A 320 3.87 3.61 -13.75
CA HIS A 320 3.41 2.68 -14.77
C HIS A 320 3.84 3.17 -16.16
N SER A 321 3.71 2.36 -17.23
CA SER A 321 4.02 2.80 -18.60
C SER A 321 3.27 4.06 -19.02
N ASP A 322 2.08 4.25 -18.47
CA ASP A 322 1.16 5.33 -18.79
C ASP A 322 1.17 6.50 -17.81
N VAL A 323 1.83 6.37 -16.66
CA VAL A 323 1.76 7.35 -15.57
C VAL A 323 3.15 7.72 -15.09
N SER A 324 3.52 8.98 -15.30
CA SER A 324 4.80 9.54 -14.87
C SER A 324 4.61 10.76 -13.97
N PHE A 325 5.53 10.94 -13.04
CA PHE A 325 5.53 11.98 -12.03
C PHE A 325 6.84 12.77 -12.08
N ILE A 326 6.73 14.09 -11.96
CA ILE A 326 7.83 14.94 -11.53
C ILE A 326 7.49 15.41 -10.11
N LEU A 327 8.41 15.22 -9.17
CA LEU A 327 8.13 15.56 -7.78
C LEU A 327 8.36 17.03 -7.47
N VAL A 328 7.45 17.58 -6.68
CA VAL A 328 7.60 18.86 -5.99
C VAL A 328 7.86 18.56 -4.53
N LEU A 329 8.87 19.21 -3.98
CA LEU A 329 9.36 19.02 -2.62
C LEU A 329 9.28 20.34 -1.86
N PRO A 330 8.93 20.32 -0.56
CA PRO A 330 9.10 21.49 0.27
C PRO A 330 10.60 21.75 0.52
N LYS A 331 10.88 22.79 1.31
CA LYS A 331 12.23 23.10 1.78
C LYS A 331 12.83 21.90 2.53
N ALA A 332 14.15 21.73 2.50
CA ALA A 332 14.84 20.56 3.06
C ALA A 332 14.45 20.23 4.51
N GLU A 333 14.23 21.25 5.36
CA GLU A 333 13.81 21.08 6.75
C GLU A 333 12.35 20.62 6.91
N GLU A 334 11.52 20.85 5.90
CA GLU A 334 10.07 20.60 5.91
C GLU A 334 9.67 19.33 5.15
N VAL A 335 10.61 18.70 4.44
CA VAL A 335 10.38 17.41 3.74
C VAL A 335 9.86 16.35 4.71
N CYS A 336 10.37 16.33 5.95
CA CYS A 336 9.92 15.41 6.99
C CYS A 336 9.82 16.16 8.32
N LEU A 337 8.60 16.61 8.64
CA LEU A 337 8.33 17.35 9.87
C LEU A 337 8.27 16.39 11.05
N VAL A 338 8.89 16.77 12.17
CA VAL A 338 8.80 16.01 13.42
C VAL A 338 7.60 16.53 14.20
N ASN A 339 6.62 15.67 14.48
CA ASN A 339 5.54 15.98 15.40
C ASN A 339 6.10 15.87 16.83
N ALA A 340 6.84 16.89 17.27
CA ALA A 340 7.41 16.94 18.60
C ALA A 340 6.30 17.23 19.63
N GLY A 341 5.68 16.17 20.15
CA GLY A 341 5.14 16.11 21.51
C GLY A 341 4.28 17.27 22.02
N LEU A 342 3.34 17.83 21.24
CA LEU A 342 2.22 18.52 21.88
C LEU A 342 1.18 17.50 22.33
N SER A 343 1.12 17.37 23.66
CA SER A 343 0.13 16.63 24.40
C SER A 343 -1.31 17.06 24.06
N THR A 344 -2.19 16.06 23.97
CA THR A 344 -3.61 16.17 24.34
C THR A 344 -4.41 17.27 23.67
N THR A 345 -4.71 17.09 22.39
CA THR A 345 -6.06 17.18 21.83
C THR A 345 -6.01 16.51 20.46
N VAL A 346 -7.06 15.77 20.14
CA VAL A 346 -7.23 15.09 18.85
C VAL A 346 -7.32 16.18 17.76
N ASP A 347 -6.65 15.97 16.62
CA ASP A 347 -6.76 16.69 15.33
C ASP A 347 -5.91 17.94 14.97
N GLU A 348 -5.33 18.74 15.85
CA GLU A 348 -4.85 20.09 15.43
C GLU A 348 -3.42 20.21 14.82
N SER A 349 -2.83 19.14 14.27
CA SER A 349 -1.56 19.26 13.50
C SER A 349 -1.61 18.60 12.11
N VAL A 350 -2.80 18.19 11.67
CA VAL A 350 -3.00 17.44 10.42
C VAL A 350 -3.37 18.35 9.22
N GLU A 351 -3.85 19.56 9.46
CA GLU A 351 -4.44 20.40 8.41
C GLU A 351 -3.46 21.43 7.82
N HIS A 352 -2.61 21.01 6.89
CA HIS A 352 -2.00 21.98 5.97
C HIS A 352 -2.36 21.73 4.50
N CYS A 353 -3.02 20.61 4.18
CA CYS A 353 -3.53 20.34 2.84
C CYS A 353 -4.94 19.78 2.99
N LYS A 354 -5.94 20.58 2.60
CA LYS A 354 -7.35 20.20 2.68
C LYS A 354 -7.62 18.97 1.82
N GLY A 355 -8.40 18.01 2.34
CA GLY A 355 -8.72 16.76 1.63
C GLY A 355 -7.55 15.79 1.48
N CYS A 356 -6.53 15.91 2.33
CA CYS A 356 -5.42 14.96 2.41
C CYS A 356 -5.33 14.34 3.81
N THR A 357 -4.88 13.09 3.83
CA THR A 357 -4.60 12.32 5.05
C THR A 357 -3.17 11.79 5.02
N SER A 358 -2.67 11.37 6.17
CA SER A 358 -1.32 10.83 6.31
C SER A 358 -1.36 9.34 6.63
N ILE A 359 -0.78 8.52 5.76
CA ILE A 359 -0.66 7.07 5.93
C ILE A 359 0.80 6.64 6.13
N PRO A 360 1.10 5.55 6.86
CA PRO A 360 2.46 5.05 6.99
C PRO A 360 3.08 4.73 5.63
N ILE A 361 4.36 5.05 5.43
CA ILE A 361 5.07 4.75 4.16
C ILE A 361 4.91 3.27 3.73
N PRO A 362 5.07 2.26 4.61
CA PRO A 362 4.88 0.87 4.21
C PRO A 362 3.48 0.58 3.67
N VAL A 363 2.45 1.26 4.19
CA VAL A 363 1.07 1.13 3.70
C VAL A 363 0.93 1.77 2.33
N PHE A 364 1.48 2.98 2.15
CA PHE A 364 1.50 3.64 0.85
C PHE A 364 2.19 2.78 -0.21
N ASP A 365 3.38 2.24 0.09
CA ASP A 365 4.14 1.40 -0.85
C ASP A 365 3.29 0.19 -1.31
N MET A 366 2.57 -0.45 -0.39
CA MET A 366 1.69 -1.58 -0.68
C MET A 366 0.52 -1.17 -1.58
N ILE A 367 -0.13 -0.03 -1.31
CA ILE A 367 -1.29 0.46 -2.08
C ILE A 367 -0.85 0.92 -3.48
N ASN A 368 0.22 1.73 -3.55
CA ASN A 368 0.79 2.24 -4.79
C ASN A 368 1.19 1.08 -5.71
N LEU A 369 1.96 0.11 -5.20
CA LEU A 369 2.38 -1.04 -6.00
C LEU A 369 1.22 -1.99 -6.33
N SER A 370 0.20 -2.10 -5.47
CA SER A 370 -1.01 -2.86 -5.82
C SER A 370 -1.79 -2.24 -6.98
N THR A 371 -1.76 -0.91 -7.09
CA THR A 371 -2.45 -0.17 -8.16
C THR A 371 -1.66 -0.20 -9.47
N TYR A 372 -0.35 0.05 -9.41
CA TYR A 372 0.47 0.27 -10.60
C TYR A 372 1.33 -0.92 -11.03
N GLN A 373 1.62 -1.86 -10.12
CA GLN A 373 2.47 -3.03 -10.38
C GLN A 373 1.95 -4.30 -9.66
N PRO A 374 0.70 -4.72 -9.91
CA PRO A 374 0.03 -5.79 -9.15
C PRO A 374 0.80 -7.12 -9.15
N ASP A 375 1.34 -7.53 -10.31
CA ASP A 375 2.10 -8.78 -10.44
C ASP A 375 3.40 -8.76 -9.62
N PHE A 376 4.07 -7.61 -9.60
CA PHE A 376 5.28 -7.43 -8.81
C PHE A 376 4.98 -7.56 -7.32
N ILE A 377 4.00 -6.80 -6.81
CA ILE A 377 3.71 -6.79 -5.38
C ILE A 377 3.15 -8.13 -4.90
N ALA A 378 2.33 -8.80 -5.70
CA ALA A 378 1.80 -10.12 -5.36
C ALA A 378 2.93 -11.15 -5.26
N THR A 379 3.88 -11.14 -6.21
CA THR A 379 5.06 -12.01 -6.17
C THR A 379 5.94 -11.69 -4.97
N TYR A 380 6.19 -10.41 -4.67
CA TYR A 380 6.95 -9.98 -3.51
C TYR A 380 6.33 -10.47 -2.20
N CYS A 381 5.02 -10.28 -2.03
CA CYS A 381 4.31 -10.71 -0.82
C CYS A 381 4.36 -12.23 -0.66
N ARG A 382 4.17 -12.99 -1.75
CA ARG A 382 4.30 -14.45 -1.73
C ARG A 382 5.67 -14.91 -1.24
N LEU A 383 6.74 -14.31 -1.75
CA LEU A 383 8.11 -14.64 -1.35
C LEU A 383 8.40 -14.19 0.08
N SER A 384 7.98 -12.98 0.46
CA SER A 384 8.22 -12.43 1.80
C SER A 384 7.55 -13.29 2.87
N ILE A 385 6.29 -13.69 2.67
CA ILE A 385 5.56 -14.54 3.62
C ILE A 385 6.21 -15.92 3.73
N PHE A 386 6.57 -16.51 2.59
CA PHE A 386 7.26 -17.80 2.56
C PHE A 386 8.60 -17.74 3.31
N LEU A 387 9.49 -16.81 2.95
CA LEU A 387 10.83 -16.72 3.52
C LEU A 387 10.77 -16.46 5.03
N GLU A 388 9.91 -15.55 5.47
CA GLU A 388 9.74 -15.23 6.88
C GLU A 388 9.24 -16.44 7.69
N HIS A 389 8.22 -17.13 7.18
CA HIS A 389 7.64 -18.31 7.82
C HIS A 389 8.64 -19.46 7.93
N PHE A 390 9.29 -19.84 6.83
CA PHE A 390 10.21 -20.97 6.84
C PHE A 390 11.54 -20.68 7.50
N THR A 391 12.02 -19.43 7.47
CA THR A 391 13.18 -19.02 8.27
C THR A 391 12.89 -19.19 9.76
N MET A 392 11.70 -18.79 10.21
CA MET A 392 11.28 -18.99 11.60
C MET A 392 11.18 -20.48 11.94
N LEU A 393 10.52 -21.27 11.10
CA LEU A 393 10.31 -22.69 11.31
C LEU A 393 11.62 -23.48 11.35
N ILE A 394 12.52 -23.27 10.38
CA ILE A 394 13.83 -23.93 10.34
C ILE A 394 14.68 -23.55 11.56
N ASN A 395 14.64 -22.29 11.99
CA ASN A 395 15.32 -21.88 13.22
C ASN A 395 14.77 -22.58 14.46
N TYR A 396 13.45 -22.80 14.52
CA TYR A 396 12.83 -23.56 15.59
C TYR A 396 13.28 -25.02 15.57
N GLU A 397 13.15 -25.72 14.44
CA GLU A 397 13.55 -27.13 14.29
C GLU A 397 15.04 -27.34 14.56
N LYS A 398 15.91 -26.43 14.08
CA LYS A 398 17.35 -26.44 14.34
C LYS A 398 17.69 -26.36 15.84
N ARG A 399 16.87 -25.66 16.64
CA ARG A 399 17.05 -25.57 18.10
C ARG A 399 16.58 -26.82 18.84
N GLN A 400 15.58 -27.52 18.31
CA GLN A 400 15.06 -28.77 18.87
C GLN A 400 15.91 -29.99 18.48
N CYS A 401 16.69 -29.86 17.41
CA CYS A 401 17.49 -30.95 16.86
C CYS A 401 18.59 -31.43 17.80
N LEU A 402 18.61 -32.74 18.09
CA LEU A 402 19.61 -33.39 18.93
C LEU A 402 20.78 -33.99 18.12
N LEU A 403 20.56 -34.30 16.84
CA LEU A 403 21.56 -34.90 15.96
C LEU A 403 22.36 -33.82 15.23
N GLU A 404 23.69 -33.95 15.19
CA GLU A 404 24.57 -32.97 14.54
C GLU A 404 24.41 -32.93 13.02
N ASP A 405 24.18 -34.08 12.37
CA ASP A 405 23.98 -34.16 10.92
C ASP A 405 22.70 -33.43 10.49
N ASP A 406 21.59 -33.63 11.20
CA ASP A 406 20.33 -32.92 10.94
C ASP A 406 20.48 -31.41 11.22
N ARG A 407 21.21 -31.04 12.28
CA ARG A 407 21.53 -29.63 12.58
C ARG A 407 22.33 -28.96 11.47
N ARG A 408 23.25 -29.70 10.81
CA ARG A 408 23.98 -29.22 9.62
C ARG A 408 23.02 -29.00 8.44
N VAL A 409 22.12 -29.95 8.18
CA VAL A 409 21.12 -29.81 7.11
C VAL A 409 20.25 -28.57 7.33
N TYR A 410 19.72 -28.36 8.53
CA TYR A 410 18.95 -27.15 8.83
C TYR A 410 19.76 -25.86 8.70
N ALA A 411 21.06 -25.88 9.04
CA ALA A 411 21.94 -24.73 8.84
C ALA A 411 22.10 -24.38 7.35
N GLU A 412 22.35 -25.38 6.49
CA GLU A 412 22.46 -25.17 5.04
C GLU A 412 21.16 -24.62 4.43
N GLN A 413 19.99 -25.12 4.89
CA GLN A 413 18.72 -24.57 4.43
C GLN A 413 18.52 -23.12 4.90
N LEU A 414 18.88 -22.81 6.14
CA LEU A 414 18.78 -21.45 6.69
C LEU A 414 19.68 -20.47 5.93
N ASP A 415 20.91 -20.86 5.60
CA ASP A 415 21.82 -20.05 4.80
C ASP A 415 21.23 -19.76 3.42
N ARG A 416 20.58 -20.76 2.81
CA ARG A 416 19.91 -20.59 1.52
C ARG A 416 18.71 -19.66 1.58
N LEU A 417 17.87 -19.76 2.61
CA LEU A 417 16.75 -18.84 2.80
C LEU A 417 17.23 -17.41 3.10
N THR A 418 18.35 -17.26 3.81
CA THR A 418 18.96 -15.96 4.11
C THR A 418 19.48 -15.27 2.83
N ASP A 419 20.11 -16.01 1.92
CA ASP A 419 20.50 -15.51 0.60
C ASP A 419 19.28 -15.01 -0.21
N PHE A 420 18.20 -15.80 -0.24
CA PHE A 420 16.96 -15.38 -0.88
C PHE A 420 16.34 -14.14 -0.24
N GLN A 421 16.38 -14.03 1.10
CA GLN A 421 15.87 -12.87 1.82
C GLN A 421 16.66 -11.60 1.49
N GLN A 422 17.99 -11.67 1.47
CA GLN A 422 18.84 -10.52 1.12
C GLN A 422 18.55 -10.00 -0.30
N ARG A 423 18.38 -10.92 -1.26
CA ARG A 423 18.03 -10.58 -2.64
C ARG A 423 16.62 -10.01 -2.74
N LEU A 424 15.66 -10.55 -1.99
CA LEU A 424 14.30 -10.02 -1.92
C LEU A 424 14.29 -8.58 -1.35
N ASP A 425 15.09 -8.33 -0.30
CA ASP A 425 15.21 -7.03 0.34
C ASP A 425 15.83 -5.98 -0.60
N GLU A 426 16.81 -6.39 -1.43
CA GLU A 426 17.37 -5.53 -2.48
C GLU A 426 16.33 -5.17 -3.54
N VAL A 427 15.60 -6.16 -4.06
CA VAL A 427 14.51 -5.94 -5.02
C VAL A 427 13.46 -4.98 -4.43
N TRP A 428 13.08 -5.17 -3.16
CA TRP A 428 12.12 -4.31 -2.48
C TRP A 428 12.64 -2.89 -2.25
N ARG A 429 13.90 -2.75 -1.87
CA ARG A 429 14.56 -1.44 -1.69
C ARG A 429 14.61 -0.67 -3.00
N ASN A 430 14.86 -1.35 -4.13
CA ASN A 430 14.93 -0.72 -5.45
C ASN A 430 13.55 -0.31 -5.99
N ALA A 431 12.48 -1.02 -5.59
CA ALA A 431 11.12 -0.68 -5.98
C ALA A 431 10.57 0.55 -5.22
N ARG A 432 11.03 0.80 -3.99
CA ARG A 432 10.58 1.91 -3.15
C ARG A 432 11.42 3.17 -3.36
N TRP A 433 10.75 4.27 -3.67
CA TRP A 433 11.41 5.53 -4.01
C TRP A 433 11.26 6.60 -2.92
N ILE A 434 10.17 6.62 -2.14
CA ILE A 434 9.91 7.69 -1.15
C ILE A 434 11.06 7.84 -0.16
N SER A 435 11.49 6.76 0.49
CA SER A 435 12.53 6.82 1.53
C SER A 435 13.88 7.32 0.98
N ASN A 436 14.24 6.88 -0.25
CA ASN A 436 15.49 7.29 -0.89
C ASN A 436 15.44 8.78 -1.28
N ILE A 437 14.36 9.21 -1.92
CA ILE A 437 14.17 10.63 -2.30
C ILE A 437 14.11 11.51 -1.06
N ALA A 438 13.43 11.09 0.00
CA ALA A 438 13.35 11.84 1.25
C ALA A 438 14.72 12.00 1.91
N SER A 439 15.56 10.96 1.91
CA SER A 439 16.93 11.04 2.44
C SER A 439 17.76 12.06 1.67
N ILE A 440 17.66 12.06 0.34
CA ILE A 440 18.37 13.01 -0.53
C ILE A 440 17.81 14.44 -0.32
N ALA A 441 16.49 14.59 -0.29
CA ALA A 441 15.81 15.87 -0.24
C ALA A 441 16.01 16.63 1.09
N ARG A 442 16.29 15.91 2.18
CA ARG A 442 16.61 16.46 3.50
C ARG A 442 18.06 16.92 3.63
N ASP A 443 18.96 16.43 2.79
CA ASP A 443 20.36 16.85 2.82
C ASP A 443 20.48 18.26 2.22
N LYS A 444 20.84 19.23 3.07
CA LYS A 444 21.02 20.64 2.66
C LYS A 444 22.18 20.84 1.69
N GLN A 445 23.11 19.89 1.62
CA GLN A 445 24.22 19.92 0.67
C GLN A 445 23.83 19.35 -0.69
N SER A 446 22.66 18.70 -0.79
CA SER A 446 22.20 18.08 -2.01
C SER A 446 21.63 19.10 -2.99
N ASP A 447 22.20 19.16 -4.20
CA ASP A 447 21.66 19.89 -5.36
C ASP A 447 20.51 19.10 -6.02
N CYS A 448 19.55 18.64 -5.21
CA CYS A 448 18.51 17.71 -5.64
C CYS A 448 17.25 18.38 -6.19
N GLY A 449 17.15 19.71 -6.15
CA GLY A 449 15.93 20.38 -6.58
C GLY A 449 16.12 21.80 -7.10
N ILE A 450 15.38 22.11 -8.16
CA ILE A 450 15.34 23.42 -8.82
C ILE A 450 14.33 24.30 -8.08
N SER A 451 14.71 25.51 -7.66
CA SER A 451 13.77 26.42 -6.98
C SER A 451 12.56 26.74 -7.87
N LEU A 452 11.35 26.63 -7.32
CA LEU A 452 10.12 26.93 -8.06
C LEU A 452 10.07 28.39 -8.52
N SER A 453 10.70 29.31 -7.79
CA SER A 453 10.77 30.73 -8.17
C SER A 453 11.33 30.93 -9.59
N ARG A 454 12.28 30.09 -10.02
CA ARG A 454 12.90 30.15 -11.35
C ARG A 454 11.98 29.59 -12.44
N ILE A 455 11.18 28.57 -12.12
CA ILE A 455 10.28 27.91 -13.07
C ILE A 455 9.02 28.74 -13.29
N LEU A 456 8.56 29.44 -12.25
CA LEU A 456 7.38 30.29 -12.33
C LEU A 456 7.63 31.61 -13.09
N MET A 457 8.89 32.00 -13.30
CA MET A 457 9.23 33.14 -14.16
C MET A 457 8.93 32.80 -15.63
N PRO A 458 8.28 33.70 -16.39
CA PRO A 458 8.04 33.49 -17.81
C PRO A 458 9.38 33.47 -18.57
N PRO A 459 9.57 32.55 -19.51
CA PRO A 459 10.79 32.48 -20.31
C PRO A 459 10.80 33.60 -21.35
N MET A 460 12.00 34.05 -21.76
CA MET A 460 12.12 35.04 -22.85
C MET A 460 11.40 34.54 -24.10
N THR A 461 10.58 35.39 -24.73
CA THR A 461 9.76 35.04 -25.89
C THR A 461 10.63 34.71 -27.12
N SER A 462 10.19 33.69 -27.86
CA SER A 462 10.74 33.33 -29.18
C SER A 462 10.35 34.41 -30.22
N PRO A 463 11.25 34.87 -31.12
CA PRO A 463 10.94 35.96 -32.06
C PRO A 463 9.99 35.62 -33.22
N LEU A 464 9.41 34.42 -33.28
CA LEU A 464 8.76 33.95 -34.52
C LEU A 464 7.32 34.47 -34.76
N ASN A 465 6.81 35.40 -33.96
CA ASN A 465 5.46 35.95 -34.13
C ASN A 465 5.37 37.50 -34.20
N ASP A 466 6.50 38.24 -34.21
CA ASP A 466 6.46 39.71 -34.27
C ASP A 466 6.47 40.31 -35.69
N ASP A 467 6.56 39.50 -36.75
CA ASP A 467 6.62 39.99 -38.15
C ASP A 467 5.24 40.28 -38.79
N CYS A 468 4.21 40.64 -38.02
CA CYS A 468 2.91 41.03 -38.61
C CYS A 468 2.25 42.28 -38.01
N ALA A 469 3.07 43.22 -37.51
CA ALA A 469 2.56 44.53 -37.10
C ALA A 469 3.54 45.65 -37.44
N ASP A 470 3.95 45.76 -38.72
CA ASP A 470 4.48 47.02 -39.23
C ASP A 470 4.22 47.16 -40.74
N VAL A 471 2.98 47.48 -41.08
CA VAL A 471 2.68 48.19 -42.33
C VAL A 471 2.25 49.59 -41.94
N GLY A 472 3.25 50.44 -41.75
CA GLY A 472 3.06 51.88 -41.57
C GLY A 472 2.34 52.47 -42.77
N TYR A 473 1.15 53.03 -42.53
CA TYR A 473 0.58 54.04 -43.40
C TYR A 473 1.27 55.38 -43.09
N HIS A 474 2.34 55.66 -43.84
CA HIS A 474 2.77 57.03 -44.10
C HIS A 474 2.28 57.44 -45.49
N SER A 475 1.41 58.44 -45.54
CA SER A 475 1.23 59.29 -46.71
C SER A 475 0.72 60.64 -46.23
N ASP A 476 1.66 61.59 -46.10
CA ASP A 476 1.38 63.01 -46.07
C ASP A 476 0.94 63.48 -47.46
N GLN A 477 -0.26 64.07 -47.57
CA GLN A 477 -0.57 65.34 -48.26
C GLN A 477 -2.07 65.64 -48.22
#